data_AF-A0A543CWW0-F1
#
_entry.id   AF-A0A543CWW0-F1
#
_cell.length_a   1.000
_cell.length_b   1.000
_cell.length_c   1.000
_cell.angle_alpha   90.00
_cell.angle_beta   90.00
_cell.angle_gamma   90.00
#
_symmetry.space_group_name_H-M   'P 1'
#
loop_
_entity.id
_entity.type
_entity.pdbx_description
1 polymer ?
#
loop_
_entity_poly.entity_id
_entity_poly.type
_entity_poly.pdbx_seq_one_letter_code
_entity_poly.pdbx_strand_id
1 'polypeptide(L)'
;MSDPITCIECGGPLLEERVELGYRYCTRPECQAPHHRGTVVTAIGNNKSADTLIVADPEEIARRGEAGEFARKDTGVGLDYRSGGAVSRSRPTRRPGPAGGHALAPVPSPRWSADQDKVVRLYHDMGLIPSQIVERARRNNPRLGLTERRVVQILSAPPRR
;
A
#
# COMPACT_ATOMS: atom_id res chain seq x y z
N MET A 1 -39.14 33.29 13.68
CA MET A 1 -37.73 33.34 14.10
C MET A 1 -37.32 31.91 14.37
N SER A 2 -36.59 31.29 13.45
CA SER A 2 -36.10 29.92 13.65
C SER A 2 -35.09 29.94 14.79
N ASP A 3 -35.21 29.01 15.73
CA ASP A 3 -34.24 28.89 16.82
C ASP A 3 -32.83 28.68 16.25
N PRO A 4 -31.80 29.34 16.82
CA PRO A 4 -30.44 29.17 16.36
C PRO A 4 -30.01 27.72 16.56
N ILE A 5 -29.59 27.07 15.48
CA ILE A 5 -29.10 25.69 15.55
C ILE A 5 -27.74 25.73 16.26
N THR A 6 -27.58 24.94 17.32
CA THR A 6 -26.40 24.99 18.19
C THR A 6 -25.54 23.75 18.07
N CYS A 7 -24.25 23.93 18.32
CA CYS A 7 -23.28 22.85 18.44
C CYS A 7 -23.54 22.01 19.69
N ILE A 8 -23.60 20.68 19.55
CA ILE A 8 -23.80 19.76 20.68
C ILE A 8 -22.69 19.81 21.75
N GLU A 9 -21.49 20.27 21.40
CA GLU A 9 -20.34 20.32 22.32
C GLU A 9 -20.22 21.65 23.05
N CYS A 10 -20.24 22.76 22.32
CA CYS A 10 -19.94 24.08 22.89
C CYS A 10 -21.14 25.01 22.98
N GLY A 11 -22.32 24.59 22.51
CA GLY A 11 -23.53 25.42 22.45
C GLY A 11 -23.45 26.63 21.52
N GLY A 12 -22.32 26.82 20.81
CA GLY A 12 -22.13 27.91 19.87
C GLY A 12 -23.01 27.77 18.62
N PRO A 13 -23.24 28.87 17.88
CA PRO A 13 -24.06 28.85 16.68
C PRO A 13 -23.45 27.94 15.61
N LEU A 14 -24.30 27.13 14.98
CA LEU A 14 -23.96 26.29 13.85
C LEU A 14 -24.38 26.99 12.55
N LEU A 15 -23.52 26.90 11.53
CA LEU A 15 -23.87 27.34 10.18
C LEU A 15 -24.90 26.39 9.58
N GLU A 16 -25.89 26.94 8.88
CA GLU A 16 -26.98 26.18 8.25
C GLU A 16 -26.45 25.15 7.24
N GLU A 17 -25.45 25.53 6.43
CA GLU A 17 -24.74 24.64 5.51
C GLU A 17 -24.16 23.39 6.22
N ARG A 18 -23.70 23.51 7.47
CA ARG A 18 -23.19 22.35 8.23
C ARG A 18 -24.31 21.40 8.64
N VAL A 19 -25.49 21.95 8.95
CA VAL A 19 -26.67 21.16 9.31
C VAL A 19 -27.19 20.41 8.08
N GLU A 20 -27.21 21.06 6.92
CA GLU A 20 -27.59 20.44 5.64
C GLU A 20 -26.66 19.26 5.30
N LEU A 21 -25.38 19.37 5.63
CA LEU A 21 -24.39 18.29 5.50
C LEU A 21 -24.48 17.23 6.63
N GLY A 22 -25.44 17.35 7.55
CA GLY A 22 -25.69 16.39 8.63
C GLY A 22 -24.79 16.53 9.86
N TYR A 23 -23.97 17.58 9.95
CA TYR A 23 -23.12 17.81 11.12
C TYR A 23 -23.93 18.40 12.28
N ARG A 24 -23.66 17.90 13.49
CA ARG A 24 -24.26 18.39 14.76
C ARG A 24 -23.30 19.24 15.60
N TYR A 25 -22.08 19.48 15.10
CA TYR A 25 -21.01 20.16 15.83
C TYR A 25 -20.27 21.17 14.95
N CYS A 26 -19.73 22.23 15.58
CA CYS A 26 -19.04 23.32 14.90
C CYS A 26 -17.64 22.94 14.42
N THR A 27 -16.97 23.84 13.69
CA THR A 27 -15.63 23.61 13.14
C THR A 27 -14.49 23.86 14.13
N ARG A 28 -14.76 24.27 15.36
CA ARG A 28 -13.70 24.52 16.35
C ARG A 28 -12.96 23.21 16.71
N PRO A 29 -11.62 23.23 16.83
CA PRO A 29 -10.82 22.03 17.06
C PRO A 29 -11.29 21.17 18.24
N GLU A 30 -11.65 21.83 19.35
CA GLU A 30 -12.16 21.20 20.56
C GLU A 30 -13.47 20.44 20.36
N CYS A 31 -14.33 20.91 19.45
CA CYS A 31 -15.58 20.22 19.08
C CYS A 31 -15.37 19.17 17.98
N GLN A 32 -14.36 19.35 17.12
CA GLN A 32 -14.04 18.35 16.11
C GLN A 32 -13.36 17.12 16.70
N ALA A 33 -12.45 17.28 17.66
CA ALA A 33 -11.70 16.17 18.24
C ALA A 33 -12.57 14.95 18.67
N PRO A 34 -13.69 15.12 19.39
CA PRO A 34 -14.55 13.98 19.78
C PRO A 34 -15.42 13.41 18.66
N HIS A 35 -15.75 14.20 17.63
CA HIS A 35 -16.75 13.84 16.61
C HIS A 35 -16.16 13.54 15.24
N HIS A 36 -14.94 13.98 14.96
CA HIS A 36 -14.25 13.62 13.73
C HIS A 36 -13.95 12.12 13.78
N ARG A 37 -14.63 11.37 12.93
CA ARG A 37 -14.25 9.99 12.64
C ARG A 37 -13.55 10.03 11.30
N GLY A 38 -12.25 9.71 11.30
CA GLY A 38 -11.51 9.57 10.06
C GLY A 38 -12.11 8.43 9.25
N THR A 39 -12.36 8.66 7.96
CA THR A 39 -12.79 7.58 7.07
C THR A 39 -11.69 6.53 6.98
N VAL A 40 -12.06 5.26 7.09
CA VAL A 40 -11.11 4.15 6.98
C VAL A 40 -10.92 3.81 5.52
N VAL A 41 -9.66 3.67 5.12
CA VAL A 41 -9.29 3.25 3.77
C VAL A 41 -8.83 1.81 3.83
N THR A 42 -9.33 0.94 2.94
CA THR A 42 -8.88 -0.44 2.77
C THR A 42 -8.50 -0.69 1.32
N ALA A 43 -7.36 -1.36 1.11
CA ALA A 43 -6.80 -1.59 -0.23
C ALA A 43 -6.94 -3.06 -0.63
N ILE A 44 -7.79 -3.35 -1.61
CA ILE A 44 -7.94 -4.70 -2.17
C ILE A 44 -6.89 -4.89 -3.26
N GLY A 45 -5.95 -5.82 -3.03
CA GLY A 45 -4.89 -6.14 -3.96
C GLY A 45 -5.39 -7.01 -5.11
N ASN A 46 -5.67 -6.41 -6.27
CA ASN A 46 -5.91 -7.17 -7.49
C ASN A 46 -4.59 -7.50 -8.22
N ASN A 47 -4.65 -8.41 -9.20
CA ASN A 47 -3.46 -8.90 -9.88
C ASN A 47 -2.59 -7.79 -10.50
N LYS A 48 -1.27 -7.98 -10.31
CA LYS A 48 -0.11 -7.35 -10.94
C LYS A 48 0.16 -5.88 -10.64
N SER A 49 -0.82 -4.99 -10.47
CA SER A 49 -0.64 -3.59 -10.01
C SER A 49 -1.96 -2.80 -9.79
N ALA A 50 -3.11 -3.47 -9.65
CA ALA A 50 -4.41 -2.79 -9.65
C ALA A 50 -5.07 -2.83 -8.27
N ASP A 51 -4.57 -2.03 -7.33
CA ASP A 51 -5.19 -1.94 -6.01
C ASP A 51 -6.50 -1.15 -6.10
N THR A 52 -7.58 -1.72 -5.57
CA THR A 52 -8.85 -1.00 -5.40
C THR A 52 -8.90 -0.43 -3.99
N LEU A 53 -9.03 0.89 -3.86
CA LEU A 53 -9.22 1.54 -2.57
C LEU A 53 -10.70 1.64 -2.24
N ILE A 54 -11.08 1.14 -1.07
CA ILE A 54 -12.41 1.32 -0.46
C ILE A 54 -12.26 2.34 0.67
N VAL A 55 -13.11 3.35 0.66
CA VAL A 55 -13.12 4.42 1.68
C VAL A 55 -14.50 4.40 2.32
N ALA A 56 -14.59 3.96 3.57
CA ALA A 56 -15.86 3.84 4.29
C ALA A 56 -15.68 4.04 5.80
N ASP A 57 -16.79 4.04 6.54
CA ASP A 57 -16.75 4.11 8.00
C ASP A 57 -16.08 2.87 8.60
N PRO A 58 -15.43 2.99 9.78
CA PRO A 58 -14.76 1.88 10.44
C PRO A 58 -15.66 0.65 10.64
N GLU A 59 -16.92 0.87 11.03
CA GLU A 59 -17.90 -0.20 11.27
C GLU A 59 -18.29 -0.92 9.97
N GLU A 60 -18.39 -0.18 8.87
CA GLU A 60 -18.69 -0.75 7.56
C GLU A 60 -17.52 -1.60 7.04
N ILE A 61 -16.29 -1.10 7.16
CA ILE A 61 -15.10 -1.87 6.82
C ILE A 61 -15.00 -3.14 7.67
N ALA A 62 -15.24 -3.05 8.98
CA ALA A 62 -15.23 -4.22 9.87
C ALA A 62 -16.24 -5.28 9.41
N ARG A 63 -17.50 -4.88 9.16
CA ARG A 63 -18.56 -5.78 8.70
C ARG A 63 -18.22 -6.47 7.37
N ARG A 64 -17.66 -5.74 6.41
CA ARG A 64 -17.26 -6.29 5.10
C ARG A 64 -16.07 -7.23 5.22
N GLY A 65 -15.13 -6.93 6.12
CA GLY A 65 -14.03 -7.81 6.47
C GLY A 65 -14.50 -9.12 7.10
N GLU A 66 -15.44 -9.06 8.05
CA GLU A 66 -16.08 -10.23 8.66
C GLU A 66 -16.87 -11.08 7.65
N ALA A 67 -17.48 -10.43 6.66
CA ALA A 67 -18.16 -11.09 5.54
C ALA A 67 -17.18 -11.76 4.55
N GLY A 68 -15.86 -11.61 4.73
CA GLY A 68 -14.83 -12.25 3.92
C GLY A 68 -14.54 -11.54 2.61
N GLU A 69 -14.94 -10.28 2.44
CA GLU A 69 -14.67 -9.50 1.23
C GLU A 69 -13.19 -9.13 1.06
N PHE A 70 -12.38 -9.23 2.12
CA PHE A 70 -10.96 -8.88 2.13
C PHE A 70 -10.11 -10.11 2.44
N ALA A 71 -9.12 -10.42 1.59
CA ALA A 71 -8.13 -11.44 1.91
C ALA A 71 -7.08 -10.89 2.90
N ARG A 72 -6.38 -11.78 3.61
CA ARG A 72 -5.32 -11.40 4.56
C ARG A 72 -4.23 -10.48 3.98
N LYS A 73 -4.04 -10.46 2.66
CA LYS A 73 -3.07 -9.64 1.95
C LYS A 73 -3.60 -8.22 1.61
N ASP A 74 -4.91 -8.01 1.73
CA ASP A 74 -5.63 -6.77 1.38
C ASP A 74 -5.71 -5.79 2.58
N THR A 75 -4.98 -6.08 3.66
CA THR A 75 -5.03 -5.34 4.94
C THR A 75 -3.90 -4.33 5.09
N GLY A 76 -3.22 -3.96 4.00
CA GLY A 76 -2.16 -2.95 3.99
C GLY A 76 -2.60 -1.58 4.51
N VAL A 77 -3.92 -1.34 4.54
CA VAL A 77 -4.58 -0.25 5.26
C VAL A 77 -5.86 -0.85 5.89
N GLY A 78 -5.85 -1.11 7.21
CA GLY A 78 -6.97 -1.70 8.00
C GLY A 78 -7.05 -3.23 7.92
N LEU A 79 -6.85 -4.00 9.00
CA LEU A 79 -7.59 -4.04 10.28
C LEU A 79 -6.87 -3.44 11.49
N ASP A 80 -5.57 -3.17 11.38
CA ASP A 80 -4.71 -2.68 12.47
C ASP A 80 -4.08 -1.31 12.16
N TYR A 81 -4.74 -0.45 11.38
CA TYR A 81 -4.26 0.92 11.16
C TYR A 81 -4.40 1.73 12.46
N ARG A 82 -3.45 1.55 13.38
CA ARG A 82 -3.31 2.38 14.57
C ARG A 82 -3.10 3.82 14.11
N SER A 83 -4.10 4.63 14.42
CA SER A 83 -4.01 6.08 14.59
C SER A 83 -2.75 6.43 15.40
N GLY A 84 -1.71 6.92 14.75
CA GLY A 84 -0.51 7.38 15.45
C GLY A 84 0.78 7.23 14.65
N GLY A 85 0.92 7.98 13.56
CA GLY A 85 2.19 8.09 12.85
C GLY A 85 2.08 9.16 11.79
N ALA A 86 2.64 10.34 12.08
CA ALA A 86 2.68 11.47 11.15
C ALA A 86 3.19 11.01 9.77
N VAL A 87 2.30 11.06 8.77
CA VAL A 87 2.66 10.80 7.38
C VAL A 87 3.54 11.97 6.92
N SER A 88 4.84 11.72 6.78
CA SER A 88 5.77 12.65 6.15
C SER A 88 5.30 12.92 4.71
N ARG A 89 4.87 14.17 4.46
CA ARG A 89 4.45 14.65 3.14
C ARG A 89 5.65 14.64 2.20
N SER A 90 5.75 13.60 1.38
CA SER A 90 6.69 13.58 0.26
C SER A 90 6.19 14.53 -0.83
N ARG A 91 6.94 15.62 -1.05
CA ARG A 91 6.70 16.64 -2.08
C ARG A 91 6.97 16.05 -3.47
N PRO A 92 6.11 16.27 -4.49
CA PRO A 92 6.41 15.82 -5.84
C PRO A 92 7.39 16.79 -6.49
N THR A 93 8.55 16.30 -6.94
CA THR A 93 9.47 17.05 -7.80
C THR A 93 9.27 16.69 -9.28
N ARG A 94 9.24 17.74 -10.09
CA ARG A 94 8.87 17.82 -11.51
C ARG A 94 9.72 16.95 -12.46
N ARG A 95 9.04 16.46 -13.51
CA ARG A 95 9.61 15.97 -14.76
C ARG A 95 10.23 17.13 -15.57
N PRO A 96 11.31 16.87 -16.32
CA PRO A 96 11.33 17.27 -17.72
C PRO A 96 11.90 16.17 -18.65
N GLY A 97 11.29 16.00 -19.83
CA GLY A 97 12.00 15.52 -21.03
C GLY A 97 12.72 16.71 -21.70
N PRO A 98 13.68 16.50 -22.64
CA PRO A 98 13.40 15.79 -23.90
C PRO A 98 14.58 14.94 -24.46
N ALA A 99 14.33 14.45 -25.68
CA ALA A 99 15.10 13.55 -26.54
C ALA A 99 16.62 13.75 -26.64
N GLY A 100 17.34 12.62 -26.64
CA GLY A 100 18.75 12.51 -27.00
C GLY A 100 19.08 11.02 -27.24
N GLY A 101 18.93 10.57 -28.48
CA GLY A 101 19.31 9.22 -28.89
C GLY A 101 20.82 9.08 -28.95
N HIS A 102 21.40 8.49 -27.92
CA HIS A 102 22.71 7.84 -28.00
C HIS A 102 22.46 6.32 -27.99
N ALA A 103 22.90 5.64 -29.03
CA ALA A 103 22.94 4.18 -29.06
C ALA A 103 23.75 3.72 -27.85
N LEU A 104 23.06 3.14 -26.85
CA LEU A 104 23.71 2.57 -25.69
C LEU A 104 24.58 1.40 -26.16
N ALA A 105 25.86 1.46 -25.80
CA ALA A 105 26.77 0.33 -25.91
C ALA A 105 26.13 -0.95 -25.32
N PRO A 106 26.47 -2.15 -25.83
CA PRO A 106 25.88 -3.39 -25.33
C PRO A 106 26.03 -3.47 -23.81
N VAL A 107 24.91 -3.52 -23.10
CA VAL A 107 24.89 -3.69 -21.66
C VAL A 107 25.58 -5.02 -21.35
N PRO A 108 26.58 -5.07 -20.46
CA PRO A 108 27.25 -6.32 -20.13
C PRO A 108 26.22 -7.35 -19.66
N SER A 109 26.28 -8.54 -20.24
CA SER A 109 25.40 -9.66 -19.94
C SER A 109 25.24 -9.83 -18.43
N PRO A 110 24.03 -10.09 -17.91
CA PRO A 110 23.85 -10.05 -16.48
C PRO A 110 24.64 -11.20 -15.83
N ARG A 111 25.28 -10.88 -14.70
CA ARG A 111 26.32 -11.68 -14.02
C ARG A 111 25.87 -13.07 -13.50
N TRP A 112 24.70 -13.56 -13.88
CA TRP A 112 24.10 -14.84 -13.44
C TRP A 112 23.63 -15.66 -14.64
N SER A 113 23.54 -16.98 -14.48
CA SER A 113 23.11 -17.91 -15.54
C SER A 113 21.59 -17.91 -15.73
N ALA A 114 21.13 -18.42 -16.88
CA ALA A 114 19.71 -18.64 -17.13
C ALA A 114 19.09 -19.63 -16.13
N ASP A 115 19.85 -20.64 -15.71
CA ASP A 115 19.40 -21.63 -14.73
C ASP A 115 19.24 -21.02 -13.33
N GLN A 116 20.14 -20.11 -12.94
CA GLN A 116 20.01 -19.33 -11.71
C GLN A 116 18.73 -18.49 -11.73
N ASP A 117 18.43 -17.84 -12.86
CA ASP A 117 17.20 -17.04 -13.02
C ASP A 117 15.94 -17.92 -12.90
N LYS A 118 15.89 -19.03 -13.64
CA LYS A 118 14.75 -19.97 -13.64
C LYS A 118 14.47 -20.55 -12.26
N VAL A 119 15.49 -21.04 -11.57
CA VAL A 119 15.32 -21.69 -10.25
C VAL A 119 14.88 -20.68 -9.20
N VAL A 120 15.45 -19.47 -9.21
CA VAL A 120 15.07 -18.42 -8.27
C VAL A 120 13.63 -17.99 -8.47
N ARG A 121 13.21 -17.74 -9.72
CA ARG A 121 11.83 -17.35 -10.01
C ARG A 121 10.84 -18.47 -9.70
N LEU A 122 11.16 -19.71 -10.04
CA LEU A 122 10.33 -20.87 -9.70
C LEU A 122 10.07 -20.96 -8.19
N TYR A 123 11.10 -20.87 -7.36
CA TYR A 123 10.92 -20.96 -5.91
C TYR A 123 10.28 -19.71 -5.30
N HIS A 124 10.51 -18.54 -5.87
CA HIS A 124 9.80 -17.32 -5.48
C HIS A 124 8.30 -17.42 -5.78
N ASP A 125 7.93 -17.95 -6.95
CA ASP A 125 6.53 -18.17 -7.33
C ASP A 125 5.84 -19.21 -6.43
N MET A 126 6.63 -20.09 -5.79
CA MET A 126 6.16 -20.99 -4.72
C MET A 126 6.04 -20.31 -3.33
N GLY A 127 6.30 -19.01 -3.23
CA GLY A 127 6.19 -18.22 -2.00
C GLY A 127 7.38 -18.32 -1.05
N LEU A 128 8.54 -18.83 -1.50
CA LEU A 128 9.73 -18.92 -0.65
C LEU A 128 10.42 -17.56 -0.54
N ILE A 129 10.90 -17.23 0.67
CA ILE A 129 11.74 -16.05 0.90
C ILE A 129 13.19 -16.30 0.44
N PRO A 130 14.01 -15.26 0.18
CA PRO A 130 15.35 -15.41 -0.40
C PRO A 130 16.27 -16.41 0.31
N SER A 131 16.30 -16.43 1.65
CA SER A 131 17.08 -17.40 2.42
C SER A 131 16.62 -18.85 2.19
N GLN A 132 15.31 -19.10 2.12
CA GLN A 132 14.72 -20.41 1.84
C GLN A 132 14.97 -20.85 0.39
N ILE A 133 14.97 -19.91 -0.57
CA ILE A 133 15.31 -20.18 -1.97
C ILE A 133 16.75 -20.70 -2.05
N VAL A 134 17.69 -20.05 -1.37
CA VAL A 134 19.10 -20.50 -1.33
C VAL A 134 19.22 -21.89 -0.75
N GLU A 135 18.57 -22.13 0.39
CA GLU A 135 18.63 -23.41 1.08
C GLU A 135 18.04 -24.54 0.21
N ARG A 136 16.87 -24.31 -0.39
CA ARG A 136 16.22 -25.26 -1.29
C ARG A 136 17.02 -25.48 -2.56
N ALA A 137 17.60 -24.43 -3.13
CA ALA A 137 18.45 -24.54 -4.32
C ALA A 137 19.74 -25.30 -4.02
N ARG A 138 20.35 -25.09 -2.85
CA ARG A 138 21.55 -25.83 -2.43
C ARG A 138 21.28 -27.31 -2.28
N ARG A 139 20.12 -27.68 -1.73
CA ARG A 139 19.71 -29.08 -1.57
C ARG A 139 19.46 -29.79 -2.90
N ASN A 140 18.81 -29.11 -3.84
CA ASN A 140 18.42 -29.72 -5.12
C ASN A 140 19.50 -29.61 -6.21
N ASN A 141 20.27 -28.53 -6.22
CA ASN A 141 21.34 -28.28 -7.18
C ASN A 141 22.47 -27.44 -6.54
N PRO A 142 23.38 -28.06 -5.77
CA PRO A 142 24.45 -27.34 -5.07
C PRO A 142 25.43 -26.64 -6.02
N ARG A 143 25.54 -27.10 -7.27
CA ARG A 143 26.43 -26.51 -8.28
C ARG A 143 25.95 -25.15 -8.79
N LEU A 144 24.70 -24.78 -8.51
CA LEU A 144 24.10 -23.53 -8.95
C LEU A 144 24.71 -22.30 -8.25
N GLY A 145 25.40 -22.49 -7.11
CA GLY A 145 26.18 -21.43 -6.45
C GLY A 145 25.36 -20.19 -6.06
N LEU A 146 24.08 -20.38 -5.75
CA LEU A 146 23.21 -19.28 -5.32
C LEU A 146 23.59 -18.80 -3.92
N THR A 147 23.71 -17.49 -3.79
CA THR A 147 23.81 -16.79 -2.50
C THR A 147 22.57 -15.94 -2.30
N GLU A 148 22.24 -15.59 -1.06
CA GLU A 148 21.03 -14.81 -0.77
C GLU A 148 21.07 -13.44 -1.46
N ARG A 149 22.23 -12.79 -1.44
CA ARG A 149 22.47 -11.55 -2.20
C ARG A 149 22.21 -11.74 -3.70
N ARG A 150 22.60 -12.87 -4.28
CA ARG A 150 22.37 -13.18 -5.71
C ARG A 150 20.87 -13.38 -5.98
N VAL A 151 20.16 -14.08 -5.09
CA VAL A 151 18.70 -14.27 -5.19
C VAL A 151 17.98 -12.91 -5.18
N VAL A 152 18.30 -12.04 -4.22
CA VAL A 152 17.73 -10.68 -4.16
C VAL A 152 18.01 -9.91 -5.45
N GLN A 153 19.25 -9.95 -5.95
CA GLN A 153 19.61 -9.30 -7.22
C GLN A 153 18.80 -9.82 -8.41
N ILE A 154 18.53 -11.13 -8.48
CA ILE A 154 17.75 -11.75 -9.55
C ILE A 154 16.28 -11.31 -9.46
N LEU A 155 15.70 -11.30 -8.26
CA LEU A 155 14.30 -10.90 -8.04
C LEU A 155 14.05 -9.43 -8.29
N SER A 156 15.02 -8.56 -7.97
CA SER A 156 14.94 -7.12 -8.25
C SER A 156 15.23 -6.77 -9.72
N ALA A 157 15.73 -7.71 -10.52
CA ALA A 157 16.00 -7.50 -11.94
C ALA A 157 14.79 -7.87 -12.81
N PRO A 158 14.57 -7.16 -13.94
CA PRO A 158 13.50 -7.50 -14.87
C PRO A 158 13.69 -8.93 -15.41
N PRO A 159 12.59 -9.68 -15.64
CA PRO A 159 12.67 -11.04 -16.16
C PRO A 159 13.33 -11.05 -17.54
N ARG A 160 14.23 -12.00 -17.75
CA ARG A 160 14.86 -12.23 -19.06
C ARG A 160 13.79 -12.83 -19.99
N ARG A 161 13.52 -12.17 -21.11
CA ARG A 161 12.66 -12.67 -22.18
C ARG A 161 13.43 -13.61 -23.10
#